data_AF-A0A7X8CPZ3-F1
#
_entry.id   AF-A0A7X8CPZ3-F1
#
_cell.length_a   1.000
_cell.length_b   1.000
_cell.length_c   1.000
_cell.angle_alpha   90.00
_cell.angle_beta   90.00
_cell.angle_gamma   90.00
#
_symmetry.space_group_name_H-M   'P 1'
#
loop_
_entity.id
_entity.type
_entity.pdbx_description
1 polymer ?
#
loop_
_entity_poly.entity_id
_entity_poly.type
_entity_poly.pdbx_seq_one_letter_code
_entity_poly.pdbx_strand_id
1 'polypeptide(L)'
;MGRRLLFLLISGTILLSCSRNPSQKISSDNVAFDLDSIIRRGTLRAVTDFNSANYFVYRGEPMGFHYELLKAFSDHLGLDLELVTEEDITNAFDMLNSGDVDVVAMGLTVTPERSKKILFTEPVDSTRQVIVQRKPHNWQKLSHAELENKLLRSHTDLAGKSIFVQKGSIHSDYLHRIELEIGQPLTVIEVPFDPEALIKLVDDGEIDYAVCDENIAKVNAALYSNVDIEMKLSGIQNLSWGLRKSGSEQLQKELDQWISSFRKTTTFAVIYNKYYRNSGSKNIVRNPYYSLNTGRVSPWDDLIKKYSILIKWDWRLLASLIYQESRFIPDVVSKAGAYGLMQIMPETGKNFGIDIKASPDNNIRAGIEYINWLHHIFDPIIPDENERTKFILAAYNAGPGHILDAMRLAGKNGKDPQIWTGNVEEWLQKKSDPKYYSDSLVKFGFFRGRESTAFVNQVLSRYEHYKNIVKEN
;
A
#
# COMPACT_ATOMS: atom_id res chain seq x y z
N MET A 1 -33.80 -71.29 -33.06
CA MET A 1 -34.14 -72.16 -31.92
C MET A 1 -33.22 -71.81 -30.74
N GLY A 2 -33.82 -71.26 -29.68
CA GLY A 2 -33.41 -71.27 -28.26
C GLY A 2 -31.96 -71.13 -27.76
N ARG A 3 -31.81 -70.18 -26.81
CA ARG A 3 -31.10 -70.26 -25.50
C ARG A 3 -29.56 -70.05 -25.53
N ARG A 4 -28.90 -69.25 -24.68
CA ARG A 4 -29.15 -68.62 -23.35
C ARG A 4 -28.20 -67.40 -23.23
N LEU A 5 -28.68 -66.22 -22.83
CA LEU A 5 -28.47 -65.57 -21.53
C LEU A 5 -27.14 -65.88 -20.80
N LEU A 6 -26.26 -64.88 -20.69
CA LEU A 6 -25.51 -64.61 -19.46
C LEU A 6 -25.51 -63.10 -19.19
N PHE A 7 -26.13 -62.72 -18.08
CA PHE A 7 -26.11 -61.38 -17.49
C PHE A 7 -24.73 -61.09 -16.91
N LEU A 8 -24.17 -59.92 -17.20
CA LEU A 8 -23.09 -59.31 -16.41
C LEU A 8 -23.59 -57.96 -15.88
N LEU A 9 -23.73 -57.91 -14.56
CA LEU A 9 -24.13 -56.77 -13.75
C LEU A 9 -22.98 -55.76 -13.61
N ILE A 10 -23.25 -54.54 -14.08
CA ILE A 10 -23.00 -53.22 -13.46
C ILE A 10 -21.90 -53.14 -12.38
N SER A 11 -20.87 -52.33 -12.66
CA SER A 11 -20.39 -51.30 -11.72
C SER A 11 -19.85 -50.12 -12.53
N GLY A 12 -20.76 -49.21 -12.89
CA GLY A 12 -20.40 -47.92 -13.46
C GLY A 12 -20.19 -46.92 -12.34
N THR A 13 -18.93 -46.57 -12.08
CA THR A 13 -18.55 -45.42 -11.25
C THR A 13 -19.10 -44.14 -11.85
N ILE A 14 -20.04 -43.51 -11.15
CA ILE A 14 -20.53 -42.16 -11.43
C ILE A 14 -19.40 -41.18 -11.08
N LEU A 15 -18.67 -40.71 -12.09
CA LEU A 15 -17.82 -39.53 -11.98
C LEU A 15 -18.74 -38.30 -11.97
N LEU A 16 -18.97 -37.74 -10.79
CA LEU A 16 -19.55 -36.40 -10.61
C LEU A 16 -18.52 -35.37 -11.13
N SER A 17 -18.57 -35.11 -12.43
CA SER A 17 -17.92 -33.96 -13.05
C SER A 17 -18.73 -32.71 -12.69
N CYS A 18 -18.29 -31.97 -11.68
CA CYS A 18 -18.78 -30.62 -11.41
C CYS A 18 -18.38 -29.68 -12.55
N SER A 19 -19.23 -29.57 -13.56
CA SER A 19 -19.21 -28.48 -14.53
C SER A 19 -19.56 -27.18 -13.80
N ARG A 20 -18.56 -26.31 -13.57
CA ARG A 20 -18.80 -24.92 -13.16
C ARG A 20 -19.50 -24.19 -14.30
N ASN A 21 -20.81 -23.97 -14.15
CA ASN A 21 -21.56 -23.01 -14.95
C ASN A 21 -21.02 -21.59 -14.68
N PRO A 22 -20.58 -20.83 -15.68
CA PRO A 22 -20.26 -19.42 -15.53
C PRO A 22 -21.50 -18.59 -15.86
N SER A 23 -22.43 -18.43 -14.91
CA SER A 23 -23.39 -17.32 -14.88
C SER A 23 -24.43 -17.50 -13.77
N GLN A 24 -24.10 -17.01 -12.58
CA GLN A 24 -25.08 -16.39 -11.70
C GLN A 24 -24.43 -15.13 -11.14
N LYS A 25 -24.72 -13.98 -11.76
CA LYS A 25 -24.62 -12.68 -11.11
C LYS A 25 -25.54 -12.75 -9.90
N ILE A 26 -24.95 -12.95 -8.72
CA ILE A 26 -25.64 -12.73 -7.45
C ILE A 26 -26.01 -11.25 -7.46
N SER A 27 -27.30 -10.95 -7.34
CA SER A 27 -27.79 -9.61 -7.11
C SER A 27 -27.12 -9.06 -5.86
N SER A 28 -26.44 -7.92 -5.99
CA SER A 28 -25.86 -7.18 -4.87
C SER A 28 -26.98 -6.72 -3.93
N ASP A 29 -27.30 -7.52 -2.92
CA ASP A 29 -27.97 -7.00 -1.75
C ASP A 29 -27.04 -5.93 -1.17
N ASN A 30 -27.45 -4.67 -1.25
CA ASN A 30 -26.68 -3.52 -0.79
C ASN A 30 -26.21 -3.78 0.64
N VAL A 31 -24.90 -3.86 0.81
CA VAL A 31 -24.27 -4.06 2.11
C VAL A 31 -24.55 -2.82 2.96
N ALA A 32 -25.43 -2.96 3.95
CA ALA A 32 -25.90 -1.85 4.79
C ALA A 32 -25.12 -1.78 6.10
N PHE A 33 -23.91 -1.23 6.06
CA PHE A 33 -23.16 -0.83 7.26
C PHE A 33 -22.50 0.54 7.05
N ASP A 34 -22.49 1.35 8.10
CA ASP A 34 -21.97 2.74 8.11
C ASP A 34 -20.87 2.89 9.19
N LEU A 35 -20.51 4.14 9.56
CA LEU A 35 -19.44 4.52 10.47
C LEU A 35 -19.43 3.75 11.80
N ASP A 36 -20.57 3.55 12.46
CA ASP A 36 -20.63 2.81 13.73
C ASP A 36 -20.08 1.38 13.61
N SER A 37 -20.32 0.73 12.46
CA SER A 37 -19.81 -0.62 12.21
C SER A 37 -18.32 -0.61 11.93
N ILE A 38 -17.82 0.43 11.27
CA ILE A 38 -16.38 0.65 11.02
C ILE A 38 -15.66 0.88 12.35
N ILE A 39 -16.23 1.72 13.23
CA ILE A 39 -15.69 1.98 14.58
C ILE A 39 -15.69 0.70 15.42
N ARG A 40 -16.78 -0.07 15.42
CA ARG A 40 -16.84 -1.37 16.12
C ARG A 40 -15.83 -2.38 15.59
N ARG A 41 -15.58 -2.37 14.28
CA ARG A 41 -14.57 -3.22 13.64
C ARG A 41 -13.15 -2.79 14.02
N GLY A 42 -12.94 -1.51 14.35
CA GLY A 42 -11.64 -0.97 14.74
C GLY A 42 -10.71 -0.64 13.55
N THR A 43 -11.19 -0.78 12.32
CA THR A 43 -10.36 -0.64 11.12
C THR A 43 -11.13 0.08 10.01
N LEU A 44 -10.52 1.13 9.45
CA LEU A 44 -10.96 1.78 8.21
C LEU A 44 -10.28 1.09 7.01
N ARG A 45 -11.07 0.62 6.06
CA ARG A 45 -10.59 -0.01 4.83
C ARG A 45 -10.69 0.97 3.68
N ALA A 46 -9.59 1.24 3.00
CA ALA A 46 -9.60 2.12 1.84
C ALA A 46 -8.87 1.50 0.66
N VAL A 47 -9.40 1.75 -0.54
CA VAL A 47 -8.72 1.44 -1.80
C VAL A 47 -8.06 2.70 -2.35
N THR A 48 -6.83 2.57 -2.84
CA THR A 48 -6.08 3.64 -3.51
C THR A 48 -5.27 3.04 -4.66
N ASP A 49 -4.80 3.86 -5.58
CA ASP A 49 -3.88 3.50 -6.66
C ASP A 49 -2.44 3.76 -6.25
N PHE A 50 -1.53 3.00 -6.86
CA PHE A 50 -0.11 3.13 -6.60
C PHE A 50 0.51 4.10 -7.61
N ASN A 51 0.62 5.37 -7.20
CA ASN A 51 1.17 6.42 -8.05
C ASN A 51 1.96 7.46 -7.22
N SER A 52 2.62 8.37 -7.92
CA SER A 52 3.54 9.36 -7.35
C SER A 52 2.89 10.42 -6.45
N ALA A 53 1.57 10.53 -6.47
CA ALA A 53 0.78 11.42 -5.64
C ALA A 53 0.04 10.69 -4.51
N ASN A 54 -0.58 9.55 -4.78
CA ASN A 54 -1.61 8.95 -3.93
C ASN A 54 -1.00 8.03 -2.87
N TYR A 55 -0.21 7.04 -3.28
CA TYR A 55 0.41 6.05 -2.40
C TYR A 55 1.64 5.39 -3.06
N PHE A 56 2.77 5.36 -2.36
CA PHE A 56 4.02 4.72 -2.77
C PHE A 56 4.92 4.33 -1.59
N VAL A 57 5.99 3.55 -1.82
CA VAL A 57 7.07 3.34 -0.83
C VAL A 57 8.35 4.03 -1.24
N TYR A 58 8.94 4.79 -0.31
CA TYR A 58 10.22 5.47 -0.46
C TYR A 58 11.15 5.09 0.70
N ARG A 59 12.30 4.48 0.37
CA ARG A 59 13.28 3.98 1.35
C ARG A 59 12.67 3.09 2.43
N GLY A 60 11.68 2.28 2.07
CA GLY A 60 10.97 1.40 2.99
C GLY A 60 9.83 2.04 3.78
N GLU A 61 9.60 3.35 3.66
CA GLU A 61 8.47 4.00 4.31
C GLU A 61 7.30 4.14 3.33
N PRO A 62 6.08 3.72 3.69
CA PRO A 62 4.87 4.05 2.95
C PRO A 62 4.61 5.56 3.01
N MET A 63 4.30 6.15 1.88
CA MET A 63 4.17 7.60 1.68
C MET A 63 3.10 7.88 0.63
N GLY A 64 2.57 9.09 0.60
CA GLY A 64 1.63 9.54 -0.42
C GLY A 64 0.71 10.59 0.17
N PHE A 65 0.26 11.53 -0.64
CA PHE A 65 -0.65 12.57 -0.21
C PHE A 65 -1.94 11.96 0.34
N HIS A 66 -2.62 11.12 -0.45
CA HIS A 66 -3.87 10.51 -0.01
C HIS A 66 -3.67 9.47 1.09
N TYR A 67 -2.56 8.71 1.08
CA TYR A 67 -2.22 7.83 2.20
C TYR A 67 -2.05 8.59 3.52
N GLU A 68 -1.29 9.69 3.54
CA GLU A 68 -1.08 10.46 4.77
C GLU A 68 -2.37 11.13 5.26
N LEU A 69 -3.28 11.52 4.35
CA LEU A 69 -4.60 12.01 4.72
C LEU A 69 -5.50 10.91 5.30
N LEU A 70 -5.53 9.73 4.68
CA LEU A 70 -6.28 8.58 5.22
C LEU A 70 -5.77 8.17 6.59
N LYS A 71 -4.44 8.18 6.78
CA LYS A 71 -3.82 7.90 8.07
C LYS A 71 -4.23 8.92 9.11
N ALA A 72 -4.15 10.22 8.79
CA ALA A 72 -4.57 11.28 9.69
C ALA A 72 -6.08 11.21 10.05
N PHE A 73 -6.92 10.78 9.12
CA PHE A 73 -8.35 10.55 9.38
C PHE A 73 -8.59 9.31 10.26
N SER A 74 -7.87 8.22 10.00
CA SER A 74 -7.96 6.99 10.81
C SER A 74 -7.51 7.24 12.24
N ASP A 75 -6.41 7.99 12.42
CA ASP A 75 -5.91 8.43 13.73
C ASP A 75 -6.94 9.30 14.47
N HIS A 76 -7.64 10.20 13.76
CA HIS A 76 -8.73 11.02 14.31
C HIS A 76 -9.89 10.17 14.86
N LEU A 77 -10.22 9.07 14.18
CA LEU A 77 -11.23 8.12 14.64
C LEU A 77 -10.72 7.10 15.66
N GLY A 78 -9.40 7.02 15.86
CA GLY A 78 -8.77 5.98 16.68
C GLY A 78 -8.85 4.58 16.06
N LEU A 79 -8.80 4.48 14.74
CA LEU A 79 -8.91 3.23 13.97
C LEU A 79 -7.59 2.88 13.29
N ASP A 80 -7.37 1.59 13.10
CA ASP A 80 -6.32 1.11 12.20
C ASP A 80 -6.70 1.40 10.74
N LEU A 81 -5.69 1.62 9.89
CA LEU A 81 -5.88 1.80 8.44
C LEU A 81 -5.45 0.54 7.69
N GLU A 82 -6.39 -0.07 6.98
CA GLU A 82 -6.14 -1.17 6.04
C GLU A 82 -6.23 -0.61 4.61
N LEU A 83 -5.11 -0.63 3.89
CA LEU A 83 -5.06 -0.21 2.49
C LEU A 83 -5.05 -1.39 1.55
N VAL A 84 -5.86 -1.28 0.48
CA VAL A 84 -5.81 -2.15 -0.69
C VAL A 84 -5.42 -1.30 -1.91
N THR A 85 -4.66 -1.90 -2.83
CA THR A 85 -4.25 -1.24 -4.07
C THR A 85 -5.06 -1.74 -5.26
N GLU A 86 -5.51 -0.81 -6.11
CA GLU A 86 -6.22 -1.11 -7.36
C GLU A 86 -5.93 0.00 -8.39
N GLU A 87 -5.68 -0.38 -9.64
CA GLU A 87 -5.37 0.53 -10.74
C GLU A 87 -6.60 0.77 -11.64
N ASP A 88 -7.54 -0.18 -11.71
CA ASP A 88 -8.81 -0.02 -12.44
C ASP A 88 -9.85 0.67 -11.55
N ILE A 89 -10.14 1.93 -11.86
CA ILE A 89 -11.13 2.76 -11.17
C ILE A 89 -12.52 2.10 -11.12
N THR A 90 -12.90 1.33 -12.14
CA THR A 90 -14.18 0.61 -12.15
C THR A 90 -14.17 -0.53 -11.13
N ASN A 91 -13.07 -1.29 -11.04
CA ASN A 91 -12.95 -2.33 -10.03
C ASN A 91 -12.92 -1.75 -8.61
N ALA A 92 -12.28 -0.59 -8.41
CA ALA A 92 -12.33 0.13 -7.13
C ALA A 92 -13.76 0.52 -6.72
N PHE A 93 -14.62 0.88 -7.68
CA PHE A 93 -16.05 1.11 -7.41
C PHE A 93 -16.80 -0.18 -7.08
N ASP A 94 -16.45 -1.29 -7.73
CA ASP A 94 -17.06 -2.58 -7.43
C ASP A 94 -16.69 -3.04 -6.01
N MET A 95 -15.41 -2.92 -5.61
CA MET A 95 -14.92 -3.20 -4.24
C MET A 95 -15.62 -2.32 -3.19
N LEU A 96 -15.85 -1.05 -3.51
CA LEU A 96 -16.57 -0.14 -2.63
C LEU A 96 -18.02 -0.59 -2.45
N ASN A 97 -18.71 -0.91 -3.54
CA ASN A 97 -20.13 -1.29 -3.52
C ASN A 97 -20.39 -2.70 -2.98
N SER A 98 -19.41 -3.60 -3.09
CA SER A 98 -19.44 -4.93 -2.45
C SER A 98 -19.17 -4.88 -0.93
N GLY A 99 -18.69 -3.75 -0.42
CA GLY A 99 -18.34 -3.59 0.99
C GLY A 99 -16.95 -4.14 1.36
N ASP A 100 -16.13 -4.49 0.37
CA ASP A 100 -14.73 -4.89 0.58
C ASP A 100 -13.91 -3.74 1.17
N VAL A 101 -14.22 -2.50 0.76
CA VAL A 101 -13.63 -1.26 1.28
C VAL A 101 -14.70 -0.23 1.68
N ASP A 102 -14.32 0.70 2.55
CA ASP A 102 -15.19 1.79 3.02
C ASP A 102 -15.04 3.07 2.20
N VAL A 103 -13.83 3.33 1.68
CA VAL A 103 -13.47 4.58 1.00
C VAL A 103 -12.65 4.30 -0.26
N VAL A 104 -12.97 4.97 -1.37
CA VAL A 104 -12.12 5.05 -2.57
C VAL A 104 -11.30 6.33 -2.53
N ALA A 105 -10.01 6.22 -2.30
CA ALA A 105 -9.09 7.33 -2.08
C ALA A 105 -8.07 7.51 -3.22
N MET A 106 -8.57 7.62 -4.45
CA MET A 106 -7.76 7.75 -5.67
C MET A 106 -7.73 9.19 -6.22
N GLY A 107 -8.18 10.19 -5.44
CA GLY A 107 -8.25 11.59 -5.90
C GLY A 107 -9.16 11.76 -7.12
N LEU A 108 -10.42 11.34 -7.02
CA LEU A 108 -11.31 11.27 -8.18
C LEU A 108 -11.92 12.63 -8.52
N THR A 109 -11.87 13.01 -9.79
CA THR A 109 -12.70 14.12 -10.28
C THR A 109 -14.17 13.78 -10.20
N VAL A 110 -14.96 14.71 -9.63
CA VAL A 110 -16.42 14.60 -9.51
C VAL A 110 -17.07 14.87 -10.88
N THR A 111 -17.85 13.90 -11.38
CA THR A 111 -18.62 14.03 -12.63
C THR A 111 -20.05 13.52 -12.43
N PRO A 112 -21.04 14.00 -13.22
CA PRO A 112 -22.41 13.47 -13.16
C PRO A 112 -22.47 11.94 -13.35
N GLU A 113 -21.64 11.39 -14.25
CA GLU A 113 -21.55 9.97 -14.55
C GLU A 113 -21.06 9.17 -13.35
N ARG A 114 -20.03 9.65 -12.65
CA ARG A 114 -19.53 8.98 -11.43
C ARG A 114 -20.50 9.14 -10.26
N SER A 115 -21.15 10.29 -10.12
CA SER A 115 -22.18 10.52 -9.09
C SER A 115 -23.42 9.65 -9.27
N LYS A 116 -23.62 9.03 -10.44
CA LYS A 116 -24.61 7.95 -10.63
C LYS A 116 -24.20 6.64 -9.96
N LYS A 117 -22.91 6.40 -9.74
CA LYS A 117 -22.35 5.14 -9.21
C LYS A 117 -21.99 5.22 -7.72
N ILE A 118 -21.43 6.34 -7.27
CA ILE A 118 -20.89 6.53 -5.91
C ILE A 118 -21.29 7.89 -5.34
N LEU A 119 -21.11 8.07 -4.02
CA LEU A 119 -21.10 9.39 -3.37
C LEU A 119 -19.68 9.95 -3.35
N PHE A 120 -19.59 11.27 -3.21
CA PHE A 120 -18.32 11.97 -3.09
C PHE A 120 -18.26 12.76 -1.79
N THR A 121 -17.08 12.80 -1.19
CA THR A 121 -16.79 13.74 -0.10
C THR A 121 -16.68 15.17 -0.63
N GLU A 122 -16.63 16.13 0.30
CA GLU A 122 -16.04 17.44 0.07
C GLU A 122 -14.66 17.30 -0.60
N PRO A 123 -14.25 18.24 -1.48
CA PRO A 123 -12.97 18.17 -2.17
C PRO A 123 -11.80 18.08 -1.21
N VAL A 124 -10.98 17.06 -1.41
CA VAL A 124 -9.73 16.83 -0.66
C VAL A 124 -8.61 17.71 -1.23
N ASP A 125 -8.57 17.84 -2.56
CA ASP A 125 -7.63 18.70 -3.28
C ASP A 125 -8.20 19.11 -4.65
N SER A 126 -7.37 19.71 -5.51
CA SER A 126 -7.72 20.11 -6.86
C SER A 126 -6.54 19.97 -7.82
N THR A 127 -6.82 19.69 -9.08
CA THR A 127 -5.81 19.53 -10.15
C THR A 127 -6.30 20.12 -11.47
N ARG A 128 -5.49 20.02 -12.52
CA ARG A 128 -5.88 20.26 -13.91
C ARG A 128 -5.47 19.04 -14.73
N GLN A 129 -6.14 18.80 -15.84
CA GLN A 129 -5.66 17.85 -16.83
C GLN A 129 -4.64 18.54 -17.73
N VAL A 130 -3.57 17.82 -18.08
CA VAL A 130 -2.50 18.32 -18.96
C VAL A 130 -2.20 17.33 -20.07
N ILE A 131 -1.78 17.87 -21.21
CA ILE A 131 -1.07 17.08 -22.22
C ILE A 131 0.36 16.89 -21.74
N VAL A 132 0.78 15.63 -21.71
CA VAL A 132 2.19 15.24 -21.64
C VAL A 132 2.64 14.96 -23.06
N GLN A 133 3.62 15.73 -23.54
CA GLN A 133 4.13 15.61 -24.90
C GLN A 133 5.64 15.52 -24.93
N ARG A 134 6.19 14.90 -25.97
CA ARG A 134 7.63 14.82 -26.15
C ARG A 134 8.19 16.12 -26.72
N LYS A 135 9.25 16.64 -26.10
CA LYS A 135 10.07 17.71 -26.67
C LYS A 135 10.80 17.18 -27.92
N PRO A 136 10.99 18.01 -28.96
CA PRO A 136 11.78 17.62 -30.13
C PRO A 136 13.17 17.09 -29.73
N HIS A 137 13.70 16.08 -30.42
CA HIS A 137 15.00 15.46 -30.09
C HIS A 137 16.15 16.48 -29.96
N ASN A 138 16.10 17.60 -30.68
CA ASN A 138 17.09 18.66 -30.65
C ASN A 138 16.70 19.86 -29.76
N TRP A 139 15.76 19.71 -28.84
CA TRP A 139 15.19 20.83 -28.07
C TRP A 139 16.22 21.65 -27.31
N GLN A 140 17.32 21.04 -26.81
CA GLN A 140 18.36 21.79 -26.10
C GLN A 140 19.11 22.79 -26.99
N LYS A 141 18.99 22.65 -28.32
CA LYS A 141 19.62 23.55 -29.32
C LYS A 141 18.65 24.60 -29.85
N LEU A 142 17.36 24.47 -29.56
CA LEU A 142 16.33 25.41 -30.02
C LEU A 142 16.27 26.62 -29.10
N SER A 143 15.99 27.79 -29.66
CA SER A 143 15.53 28.93 -28.86
C SER A 143 14.18 28.61 -28.22
N HIS A 144 13.83 29.36 -27.17
CA HIS A 144 12.52 29.20 -26.51
C HIS A 144 11.36 29.36 -27.51
N ALA A 145 11.39 30.37 -28.37
CA ALA A 145 10.34 30.59 -29.38
C ALA A 145 10.23 29.43 -30.40
N GLU A 146 11.35 28.88 -30.85
CA GLU A 146 11.34 27.71 -31.76
C GLU A 146 10.81 26.45 -31.08
N LEU A 147 11.11 26.27 -29.80
CA LEU A 147 10.59 25.16 -29.01
C LEU A 147 9.07 25.30 -28.83
N GLU A 148 8.59 26.48 -28.41
CA GLU A 148 7.17 26.75 -28.21
C GLU A 148 6.35 26.53 -29.49
N ASN A 149 6.86 26.96 -30.65
CA ASN A 149 6.19 26.76 -31.94
C ASN A 149 6.11 25.29 -32.38
N LYS A 150 6.87 24.39 -31.76
CA LYS A 150 6.87 22.94 -32.06
C LYS A 150 6.03 22.14 -31.09
N LEU A 151 5.57 22.75 -29.99
CA LEU A 151 4.81 22.09 -28.94
C LEU A 151 3.33 22.45 -29.05
N LEU A 152 2.46 21.55 -28.60
CA LEU A 152 1.04 21.83 -28.49
C LEU A 152 0.83 22.83 -27.35
N ARG A 153 0.00 23.85 -27.59
CA ARG A 153 -0.28 24.93 -26.63
C ARG A 153 -1.76 25.31 -26.55
N SER A 154 -2.57 24.85 -27.50
CA SER A 154 -4.00 25.14 -27.59
C SER A 154 -4.80 23.90 -27.96
N HIS A 155 -6.10 23.91 -27.67
CA HIS A 155 -7.00 22.80 -28.03
C HIS A 155 -7.03 22.54 -29.54
N THR A 156 -6.92 23.57 -30.36
CA THR A 156 -6.88 23.43 -31.83
C THR A 156 -5.67 22.63 -32.32
N ASP A 157 -4.56 22.63 -31.57
CA ASP A 157 -3.35 21.88 -31.95
C ASP A 157 -3.53 20.35 -31.79
N LEU A 158 -4.57 19.91 -31.08
CA LEU A 158 -4.90 18.50 -30.89
C LEU A 158 -5.50 17.85 -32.14
N ALA A 159 -5.90 18.64 -33.12
CA ALA A 159 -6.51 18.12 -34.35
C ALA A 159 -5.58 17.11 -35.05
N GLY A 160 -6.14 15.95 -35.40
CA GLY A 160 -5.44 14.85 -36.05
C GLY A 160 -4.39 14.15 -35.19
N LYS A 161 -4.28 14.46 -33.90
CA LYS A 161 -3.32 13.79 -33.00
C LYS A 161 -3.88 12.49 -32.45
N SER A 162 -2.98 11.55 -32.17
CA SER A 162 -3.27 10.35 -31.39
C SER A 162 -2.82 10.56 -29.95
N ILE A 163 -3.76 10.50 -29.01
CA ILE A 163 -3.56 10.86 -27.61
C ILE A 163 -3.93 9.67 -26.74
N PHE A 164 -2.97 9.21 -25.93
CA PHE A 164 -3.14 8.07 -25.05
C PHE A 164 -3.64 8.48 -23.68
N VAL A 165 -4.58 7.72 -23.13
CA VAL A 165 -5.13 7.96 -21.79
C VAL A 165 -5.32 6.66 -21.03
N GLN A 166 -5.27 6.72 -19.70
CA GLN A 166 -5.60 5.58 -18.86
C GLN A 166 -7.07 5.20 -19.06
N LYS A 167 -7.32 3.91 -19.28
CA LYS A 167 -8.67 3.35 -19.44
C LYS A 167 -9.54 3.65 -18.21
N GLY A 168 -10.77 4.12 -18.45
CA GLY A 168 -11.71 4.47 -17.36
C GLY A 168 -11.42 5.79 -16.64
N SER A 169 -10.36 6.52 -17.03
CA SER A 169 -10.15 7.90 -16.59
C SER A 169 -11.18 8.85 -17.22
N ILE A 170 -11.34 10.05 -16.65
CA ILE A 170 -12.21 11.08 -17.25
C ILE A 170 -11.53 11.82 -18.43
N HIS A 171 -10.30 11.45 -18.76
CA HIS A 171 -9.51 12.13 -19.77
C HIS A 171 -10.08 11.89 -21.18
N SER A 172 -10.58 10.68 -21.47
CA SER A 172 -11.25 10.39 -22.74
C SER A 172 -12.51 11.23 -22.92
N ASP A 173 -13.38 11.29 -21.91
CA ASP A 173 -14.58 12.14 -21.90
C ASP A 173 -14.26 13.63 -22.11
N TYR A 174 -13.12 14.10 -21.57
CA TYR A 174 -12.67 15.48 -21.76
C TYR A 174 -12.18 15.71 -23.19
N LEU A 175 -11.37 14.81 -23.74
CA LEU A 175 -10.86 14.90 -25.11
C LEU A 175 -12.00 14.85 -26.15
N HIS A 176 -13.02 14.01 -25.95
CA HIS A 176 -14.19 13.99 -26.84
C HIS A 176 -15.00 15.29 -26.80
N ARG A 177 -15.04 15.99 -25.66
CA ARG A 177 -15.64 17.33 -25.61
C ARG A 177 -14.82 18.36 -26.39
N ILE A 178 -13.49 18.30 -26.28
CA ILE A 178 -12.61 19.17 -27.08
C ILE A 178 -12.77 18.87 -28.56
N GLU A 179 -12.83 17.61 -28.97
CA GLU A 179 -13.04 17.20 -30.36
C GLU A 179 -14.29 17.87 -30.96
N LEU A 180 -15.40 17.89 -30.21
CA LEU A 180 -16.63 18.60 -30.58
C LEU A 180 -16.45 20.12 -30.62
N GLU A 181 -15.69 20.70 -29.69
CA GLU A 181 -15.42 22.13 -29.61
C GLU A 181 -14.56 22.64 -30.78
N ILE A 182 -13.51 21.90 -31.15
CA ILE A 182 -12.61 22.26 -32.26
C ILE A 182 -13.20 21.94 -33.64
N GLY A 183 -14.21 21.06 -33.71
CA GLY A 183 -14.84 20.64 -34.96
C GLY A 183 -13.92 19.87 -35.90
N GLN A 184 -12.84 19.29 -35.36
CA GLN A 184 -11.85 18.49 -36.08
C GLN A 184 -11.58 17.20 -35.32
N PRO A 185 -11.37 16.07 -36.01
CA PRO A 185 -11.20 14.78 -35.35
C PRO A 185 -9.86 14.69 -34.61
N LEU A 186 -9.85 13.96 -33.51
CA LEU A 186 -8.64 13.50 -32.83
C LEU A 186 -8.80 12.02 -32.47
N THR A 187 -7.71 11.28 -32.30
CA THR A 187 -7.75 9.86 -31.92
C THR A 187 -7.45 9.70 -30.44
N VAL A 188 -8.42 9.24 -29.66
CA VAL A 188 -8.22 8.89 -28.24
C VAL A 188 -7.95 7.39 -28.14
N ILE A 189 -6.86 7.01 -27.46
CA ILE A 189 -6.45 5.62 -27.28
C ILE A 189 -6.44 5.30 -25.79
N GLU A 190 -7.42 4.54 -25.32
CA GLU A 190 -7.48 4.06 -23.94
C GLU A 190 -6.60 2.83 -23.74
N VAL A 191 -5.70 2.88 -22.75
CA VAL A 191 -4.78 1.78 -22.43
C VAL A 191 -4.82 1.45 -20.94
N PRO A 192 -4.53 0.20 -20.54
CA PRO A 192 -4.54 -0.23 -19.14
C PRO A 192 -3.24 0.15 -18.41
N PHE A 193 -2.63 1.29 -18.78
CA PHE A 193 -1.40 1.79 -18.16
C PHE A 193 -1.73 2.97 -17.26
N ASP A 194 -1.05 3.04 -16.12
CA ASP A 194 -1.10 4.19 -15.22
C ASP A 194 -0.46 5.44 -15.86
N PRO A 195 -0.74 6.64 -15.31
CA PRO A 195 -0.15 7.88 -15.80
C PRO A 195 1.38 7.90 -15.88
N GLU A 196 2.08 7.34 -14.90
CA GLU A 196 3.55 7.28 -14.85
C GLU A 196 4.12 6.48 -16.02
N ALA A 197 3.54 5.31 -16.30
CA ALA A 197 3.90 4.48 -17.44
C ALA A 197 3.65 5.21 -18.76
N LEU A 198 2.52 5.92 -18.89
CA LEU A 198 2.24 6.77 -20.05
C LEU A 198 3.28 7.89 -20.23
N ILE A 199 3.63 8.59 -19.15
CA ILE A 199 4.66 9.65 -19.19
C ILE A 199 6.01 9.07 -19.62
N LYS A 200 6.37 7.88 -19.12
CA LYS A 200 7.59 7.19 -19.52
C LYS A 200 7.60 6.87 -21.01
N LEU A 201 6.49 6.34 -21.55
CA LEU A 201 6.39 6.03 -22.99
C LEU A 201 6.54 7.30 -23.85
N VAL A 202 6.06 8.45 -23.38
CA VAL A 202 6.29 9.75 -24.04
C VAL A 202 7.77 10.16 -23.99
N ASP A 203 8.44 10.01 -22.86
CA ASP A 203 9.87 10.33 -22.70
C ASP A 203 10.76 9.48 -23.61
N ASP A 204 10.50 8.16 -23.61
CA ASP A 204 11.18 7.16 -24.44
C ASP A 204 10.91 7.41 -25.94
N GLY A 205 9.74 7.97 -26.26
CA GLY A 205 9.31 8.27 -27.62
C GLY A 205 8.55 7.15 -28.32
N GLU A 206 8.00 6.23 -27.55
CA GLU A 206 7.13 5.16 -28.04
C GLU A 206 5.73 5.69 -28.38
N ILE A 207 5.30 6.76 -27.70
CA ILE A 207 4.08 7.52 -28.01
C ILE A 207 4.37 9.03 -27.98
N ASP A 208 3.58 9.82 -28.70
CA ASP A 208 3.82 11.26 -28.80
C ASP A 208 3.11 12.08 -27.70
N TYR A 209 1.88 11.68 -27.36
CA TYR A 209 1.00 12.44 -26.48
C TYR A 209 0.24 11.53 -25.51
N ALA A 210 0.22 11.93 -24.25
CA ALA A 210 -0.64 11.35 -23.22
C ALA A 210 -1.39 12.43 -22.43
N VAL A 211 -2.42 12.02 -21.69
CA VAL A 211 -3.11 12.90 -20.71
C VAL A 211 -3.03 12.31 -19.33
N CYS A 212 -2.73 13.17 -18.35
CA CYS A 212 -2.89 12.87 -16.93
C CYS A 212 -3.20 14.14 -16.13
N ASP A 213 -3.36 13.97 -14.82
CA ASP A 213 -3.48 15.10 -13.92
C ASP A 213 -2.13 15.83 -13.71
N GLU A 214 -2.19 17.14 -13.56
CA GLU A 214 -1.05 18.06 -13.51
C GLU A 214 -0.12 17.76 -12.33
N ASN A 215 -0.69 17.37 -11.18
CA ASN A 215 0.07 16.99 -10.00
C ASN A 215 0.99 15.78 -10.29
N ILE A 216 0.48 14.75 -10.96
CA ILE A 216 1.27 13.59 -11.37
C ILE A 216 2.32 13.99 -12.42
N ALA A 217 1.90 14.77 -13.42
CA ALA A 217 2.77 15.25 -14.49
C ALA A 217 3.98 16.04 -13.95
N LYS A 218 3.74 16.97 -13.01
CA LYS A 218 4.77 17.82 -12.39
C LYS A 218 5.81 17.00 -11.63
N VAL A 219 5.37 15.97 -10.91
CA VAL A 219 6.26 15.09 -10.14
C VAL A 219 7.15 14.28 -11.09
N ASN A 220 6.57 13.74 -12.16
CA ASN A 220 7.29 12.89 -13.12
C ASN A 220 8.15 13.65 -14.13
N ALA A 221 7.81 14.87 -14.50
CA ALA A 221 8.65 15.74 -15.34
C ALA A 221 10.02 16.06 -14.70
N ALA A 222 10.20 15.79 -13.41
CA ALA A 222 11.49 15.85 -12.77
C ALA A 222 12.40 14.64 -13.07
N LEU A 223 11.82 13.50 -13.40
CA LEU A 223 12.52 12.28 -13.79
C LEU A 223 12.77 12.25 -15.29
N TYR A 224 11.73 12.55 -16.06
CA TYR A 224 11.71 12.46 -17.52
C TYR A 224 11.98 13.82 -18.14
N SER A 225 13.23 14.07 -18.54
CA SER A 225 13.64 15.41 -18.99
C SER A 225 13.13 15.78 -20.38
N ASN A 226 12.72 14.79 -21.18
CA ASN A 226 12.29 15.00 -22.56
C ASN A 226 10.79 15.33 -22.66
N VAL A 227 10.04 15.30 -21.56
CA VAL A 227 8.61 15.64 -21.58
C VAL A 227 8.36 17.13 -21.35
N ASP A 228 7.28 17.64 -21.94
CA ASP A 228 6.66 18.94 -21.71
C ASP A 228 5.23 18.71 -21.21
N ILE A 229 4.81 19.52 -20.23
CA ILE A 229 3.52 19.37 -19.52
C ILE A 229 2.75 20.70 -19.42
N GLU A 230 3.12 21.70 -20.23
CA GLU A 230 2.64 23.07 -20.05
C GLU A 230 1.21 23.27 -20.56
N MET A 231 0.83 22.52 -21.59
CA MET A 231 -0.51 22.59 -22.18
C MET A 231 -1.56 22.05 -21.20
N LYS A 232 -2.30 22.97 -20.60
CA LYS A 232 -3.48 22.66 -19.78
C LYS A 232 -4.64 22.29 -20.70
N LEU A 233 -5.23 21.12 -20.49
CA LEU A 233 -6.48 20.75 -21.13
C LEU A 233 -7.64 21.41 -20.40
N SER A 234 -7.64 21.40 -19.07
CA SER A 234 -8.78 21.84 -18.27
C SER A 234 -8.51 23.07 -17.40
N GLY A 235 -9.61 23.68 -16.95
CA GLY A 235 -9.64 24.48 -15.73
C GLY A 235 -9.30 23.66 -14.48
N ILE A 236 -9.30 24.32 -13.32
CA ILE A 236 -9.12 23.62 -12.03
C ILE A 236 -10.32 22.72 -11.78
N GLN A 237 -10.06 21.47 -11.42
CA GLN A 237 -11.04 20.45 -11.09
C GLN A 237 -10.82 19.97 -9.66
N ASN A 238 -11.92 19.79 -8.93
CA ASN A 238 -11.88 19.28 -7.56
C ASN A 238 -11.71 17.76 -7.56
N LEU A 239 -10.88 17.26 -6.65
CA LEU A 239 -10.65 15.85 -6.41
C LEU A 239 -11.24 15.46 -5.05
N SER A 240 -12.09 14.44 -5.05
CA SER A 240 -12.81 13.94 -3.87
C SER A 240 -12.57 12.44 -3.68
N TRP A 241 -12.87 11.95 -2.48
CA TRP A 241 -12.95 10.52 -2.20
C TRP A 241 -14.34 9.98 -2.51
N GLY A 242 -14.41 8.70 -2.86
CA GLY A 242 -15.64 7.99 -3.18
C GLY A 242 -16.17 7.17 -2.00
N LEU A 243 -17.49 7.16 -1.83
CA LEU A 243 -18.21 6.40 -0.80
C LEU A 243 -19.40 5.66 -1.40
N ARG A 244 -19.89 4.61 -0.72
CA ARG A 244 -21.10 3.88 -1.15
C ARG A 244 -22.31 4.81 -1.18
N LYS A 245 -23.25 4.53 -2.07
CA LYS A 245 -24.50 5.30 -2.16
C LYS A 245 -25.47 5.12 -1.01
N SER A 246 -25.35 4.04 -0.26
CA SER A 246 -26.24 3.72 0.84
C SER A 246 -25.41 3.13 1.98
N GLY A 247 -25.75 3.49 3.22
CA GLY A 247 -24.98 3.06 4.39
C GLY A 247 -23.62 3.73 4.46
N SER A 248 -23.53 5.01 4.11
CA SER A 248 -22.30 5.82 4.26
C SER A 248 -22.62 7.25 4.64
N GLU A 249 -23.84 7.53 5.06
CA GLU A 249 -24.33 8.87 5.36
C GLU A 249 -23.58 9.45 6.58
N GLN A 250 -23.35 8.65 7.62
CA GLN A 250 -22.59 9.07 8.80
C GLN A 250 -21.10 9.20 8.49
N LEU A 251 -20.53 8.22 7.78
CA LEU A 251 -19.13 8.26 7.34
C LEU A 251 -18.85 9.49 6.45
N GLN A 252 -19.73 9.78 5.50
CA GLN A 252 -19.62 10.94 4.62
C GLN A 252 -19.66 12.23 5.42
N LYS A 253 -20.63 12.37 6.34
CA LYS A 253 -20.75 13.55 7.19
C LYS A 253 -19.49 13.78 8.03
N GLU A 254 -18.94 12.73 8.64
CA GLU A 254 -17.72 12.82 9.43
C GLU A 254 -16.51 13.19 8.57
N LEU A 255 -16.35 12.55 7.40
CA LEU A 255 -15.30 12.87 6.44
C LEU A 255 -15.38 14.32 5.96
N ASP A 256 -16.57 14.82 5.59
CA ASP A 256 -16.74 16.17 5.07
C ASP A 256 -16.39 17.23 6.13
N GLN A 257 -16.81 16.99 7.39
CA GLN A 257 -16.46 17.85 8.52
C GLN A 257 -14.96 17.82 8.81
N TRP A 258 -14.36 16.62 8.81
CA TRP A 258 -12.94 16.44 9.01
C TRP A 258 -12.12 17.09 7.88
N ILE A 259 -12.43 16.85 6.60
CA ILE A 259 -11.75 17.45 5.45
C ILE A 259 -11.81 18.98 5.52
N SER A 260 -13.00 19.55 5.77
CA SER A 260 -13.19 21.01 5.83
C SER A 260 -12.39 21.68 6.94
N SER A 261 -12.21 21.00 8.08
CA SER A 261 -11.41 21.50 9.20
C SER A 261 -9.91 21.22 9.01
N PHE A 262 -9.55 20.00 8.64
CA PHE A 262 -8.17 19.53 8.48
C PHE A 262 -7.42 20.31 7.40
N ARG A 263 -8.07 20.64 6.27
CA ARG A 263 -7.47 21.45 5.19
C ARG A 263 -6.99 22.84 5.63
N LYS A 264 -7.48 23.34 6.77
CA LYS A 264 -7.10 24.65 7.34
C LYS A 264 -5.94 24.55 8.34
N THR A 265 -5.44 23.35 8.60
CA THR A 265 -4.39 23.10 9.60
C THR A 265 -2.99 23.24 9.01
N THR A 266 -2.01 23.52 9.88
CA THR A 266 -0.59 23.47 9.53
C THR A 266 -0.17 22.07 9.08
N THR A 267 -0.74 21.01 9.66
CA THR A 267 -0.45 19.62 9.29
C THR A 267 -0.79 19.37 7.82
N PHE A 268 -1.99 19.75 7.37
CA PHE A 268 -2.36 19.65 5.95
C PHE A 268 -1.41 20.44 5.06
N ALA A 269 -1.06 21.67 5.43
CA ALA A 269 -0.11 22.49 4.66
C ALA A 269 1.27 21.82 4.54
N VAL A 270 1.76 21.16 5.60
CA VAL A 270 3.02 20.40 5.56
C VAL A 270 2.92 19.22 4.61
N ILE A 271 1.84 18.42 4.69
CA ILE A 271 1.60 17.28 3.80
C ILE A 271 1.50 17.77 2.34
N TYR A 272 0.66 18.77 2.06
CA TYR A 272 0.49 19.34 0.72
C TYR A 272 1.82 19.83 0.13
N ASN A 273 2.60 20.59 0.92
CA ASN A 273 3.88 21.11 0.45
C ASN A 273 4.90 20.01 0.19
N LYS A 274 4.90 18.93 1.00
CA LYS A 274 5.77 17.77 0.84
C LYS A 274 5.60 17.11 -0.54
N TYR A 275 4.37 17.01 -1.04
CA TYR A 275 4.05 16.33 -2.29
C TYR A 275 4.00 17.27 -3.52
N TYR A 276 3.44 18.46 -3.40
CA TYR A 276 3.10 19.28 -4.58
C TYR A 276 3.93 20.55 -4.78
N ARG A 277 4.59 21.09 -3.74
CA ARG A 277 5.32 22.38 -3.85
C ARG A 277 6.83 22.26 -3.66
N ASN A 278 7.29 21.32 -2.84
CA ASN A 278 8.70 21.17 -2.56
C ASN A 278 9.43 20.42 -3.67
N SER A 279 10.68 20.82 -3.95
CA SER A 279 11.62 20.08 -4.80
C SER A 279 11.97 18.69 -4.24
N GLY A 280 11.55 18.37 -3.01
CA GLY A 280 11.72 17.07 -2.36
C GLY A 280 11.09 15.92 -3.14
N SER A 281 9.95 16.12 -3.80
CA SER A 281 9.33 15.10 -4.67
C SER A 281 10.25 14.70 -5.82
N LYS A 282 11.01 15.65 -6.39
CA LYS A 282 12.03 15.38 -7.42
C LYS A 282 13.13 14.44 -6.92
N ASN A 283 13.59 14.64 -5.69
CA ASN A 283 14.63 13.82 -5.07
C ASN A 283 14.10 12.42 -4.70
N ILE A 284 12.81 12.33 -4.34
CA ILE A 284 12.15 11.05 -4.06
C ILE A 284 12.09 10.21 -5.33
N VAL A 285 11.54 10.75 -6.42
CA VAL A 285 11.33 10.00 -7.67
C VAL A 285 12.64 9.54 -8.32
N ARG A 286 13.72 10.33 -8.19
CA ARG A 286 15.06 9.95 -8.69
C ARG A 286 15.80 8.94 -7.82
N ASN A 287 15.28 8.59 -6.65
CA ASN A 287 15.97 7.72 -5.73
C ASN A 287 15.85 6.24 -6.16
N PRO A 288 16.92 5.44 -6.10
CA PRO A 288 16.87 4.01 -6.43
C PRO A 288 15.91 3.18 -5.56
N TYR A 289 15.53 3.68 -4.39
CA TYR A 289 14.60 3.03 -3.45
C TYR A 289 13.21 3.67 -3.47
N TYR A 290 12.85 4.24 -4.63
CA TYR A 290 11.49 4.61 -4.96
C TYR A 290 10.83 3.44 -5.68
N SER A 291 9.93 2.77 -4.96
CA SER A 291 9.33 1.49 -5.36
C SER A 291 8.66 1.51 -6.73
N LEU A 292 8.04 2.64 -7.12
CA LEU A 292 7.37 2.82 -8.42
C LEU A 292 8.29 2.53 -9.62
N ASN A 293 9.56 2.90 -9.54
CA ASN A 293 10.48 2.77 -10.66
C ASN A 293 11.32 1.47 -10.63
N THR A 294 11.52 0.90 -9.44
CA THR A 294 12.53 -0.16 -9.25
C THR A 294 11.97 -1.47 -8.73
N GLY A 295 10.76 -1.48 -8.17
CA GLY A 295 10.22 -2.63 -7.44
C GLY A 295 11.05 -3.01 -6.22
N ARG A 296 11.94 -2.11 -5.75
CA ARG A 296 12.80 -2.33 -4.58
C ARG A 296 12.31 -1.48 -3.40
N VAL A 297 12.39 -2.05 -2.21
CA VAL A 297 12.09 -1.33 -0.94
C VAL A 297 13.37 -0.91 -0.21
N SER A 298 14.50 -1.57 -0.48
CA SER A 298 15.78 -1.31 0.17
C SER A 298 17.01 -1.61 -0.70
N PRO A 299 18.21 -1.15 -0.31
CA PRO A 299 19.48 -1.61 -0.90
C PRO A 299 19.76 -3.10 -0.71
N TRP A 300 19.08 -3.74 0.24
CA TRP A 300 19.41 -5.06 0.74
C TRP A 300 18.46 -6.16 0.28
N ASP A 301 17.49 -5.84 -0.60
CA ASP A 301 16.42 -6.76 -1.01
C ASP A 301 16.96 -8.11 -1.49
N ASP A 302 18.07 -8.12 -2.24
CA ASP A 302 18.68 -9.36 -2.75
C ASP A 302 19.24 -10.23 -1.61
N LEU A 303 19.86 -9.63 -0.59
CA LEU A 303 20.31 -10.36 0.62
C LEU A 303 19.13 -10.80 1.47
N ILE A 304 18.12 -9.94 1.63
CA ILE A 304 16.91 -10.23 2.41
C ILE A 304 16.18 -11.43 1.81
N LYS A 305 15.98 -11.46 0.48
CA LYS A 305 15.39 -12.59 -0.26
C LYS A 305 16.19 -13.88 -0.08
N LYS A 306 17.51 -13.80 -0.20
CA LYS A 306 18.40 -14.97 0.02
C LYS A 306 18.18 -15.58 1.41
N TYR A 307 18.05 -14.75 2.43
CA TYR A 307 18.00 -15.19 3.83
C TYR A 307 16.59 -15.54 4.33
N SER A 308 15.54 -14.89 3.80
CA SER A 308 14.16 -15.13 4.23
C SER A 308 13.70 -16.57 3.97
N ILE A 309 14.20 -17.20 2.90
CA ILE A 309 13.95 -18.60 2.55
C ILE A 309 14.37 -19.54 3.69
N LEU A 310 15.46 -19.23 4.40
CA LEU A 310 15.99 -20.09 5.47
C LEU A 310 15.09 -20.13 6.71
N ILE A 311 14.28 -19.09 6.91
CA ILE A 311 13.31 -18.97 8.02
C ILE A 311 11.86 -19.16 7.56
N LYS A 312 11.64 -19.51 6.28
CA LYS A 312 10.31 -19.65 5.65
C LYS A 312 9.44 -18.41 5.79
N TRP A 313 10.04 -17.22 5.76
CA TRP A 313 9.30 -15.96 5.75
C TRP A 313 9.26 -15.38 4.33
N ASP A 314 8.18 -14.67 4.04
CA ASP A 314 8.17 -13.72 2.94
C ASP A 314 9.30 -12.70 3.15
N TRP A 315 10.09 -12.46 2.12
CA TRP A 315 11.20 -11.52 2.17
C TRP A 315 10.74 -10.11 2.53
N ARG A 316 9.51 -9.72 2.17
CA ARG A 316 8.89 -8.43 2.50
C ARG A 316 8.64 -8.31 4.01
N LEU A 317 8.30 -9.40 4.69
CA LEU A 317 8.16 -9.42 6.15
C LEU A 317 9.52 -9.22 6.83
N LEU A 318 10.56 -9.92 6.36
CA LEU A 318 11.92 -9.75 6.87
C LEU A 318 12.45 -8.33 6.59
N ALA A 319 12.16 -7.78 5.41
CA ALA A 319 12.49 -6.40 5.07
C ALA A 319 11.79 -5.41 6.02
N SER A 320 10.52 -5.64 6.34
CA SER A 320 9.78 -4.80 7.28
C SER A 320 10.37 -4.84 8.69
N LEU A 321 10.80 -6.02 9.15
CA LEU A 321 11.52 -6.19 10.42
C LEU A 321 12.84 -5.39 10.42
N ILE A 322 13.68 -5.56 9.38
CA ILE A 322 14.95 -4.84 9.26
C ILE A 322 14.74 -3.33 9.22
N TYR A 323 13.70 -2.85 8.53
CA TYR A 323 13.36 -1.43 8.53
C TYR A 323 12.97 -0.95 9.93
N GLN A 324 12.17 -1.71 10.66
CA GLN A 324 11.78 -1.36 12.02
C GLN A 324 13.00 -1.23 12.95
N GLU A 325 13.99 -2.10 12.77
CA GLU A 325 15.19 -2.15 13.59
C GLU A 325 16.18 -1.02 13.26
N SER A 326 16.48 -0.79 11.98
CA SER A 326 17.59 0.09 11.57
C SER A 326 17.25 1.10 10.48
N ARG A 327 16.04 1.06 9.93
CA ARG A 327 15.65 1.78 8.71
C ARG A 327 16.60 1.50 7.53
N PHE A 328 17.07 0.25 7.44
CA PHE A 328 18.05 -0.22 6.46
C PHE A 328 19.45 0.43 6.56
N ILE A 329 19.79 1.04 7.70
CA ILE A 329 21.09 1.66 7.93
C ILE A 329 22.04 0.63 8.57
N PRO A 330 23.13 0.21 7.89
CA PRO A 330 23.88 -1.00 8.25
C PRO A 330 24.81 -0.87 9.46
N ASP A 331 25.05 0.35 9.95
CA ASP A 331 26.03 0.67 10.98
C ASP A 331 25.41 1.35 12.22
N VAL A 332 24.07 1.30 12.36
CA VAL A 332 23.36 1.85 13.52
C VAL A 332 23.72 1.09 14.78
N VAL A 333 23.99 1.85 15.85
CA VAL A 333 24.15 1.32 17.21
C VAL A 333 23.04 1.86 18.09
N SER A 334 22.24 0.97 18.69
CA SER A 334 21.21 1.39 19.65
C SER A 334 21.84 1.86 20.96
N LYS A 335 21.04 2.55 21.79
CA LYS A 335 21.45 2.93 23.15
C LYS A 335 21.80 1.72 24.02
N ALA A 336 21.20 0.56 23.76
CA ALA A 336 21.47 -0.70 24.45
C ALA A 336 22.69 -1.45 23.89
N GLY A 337 23.25 -1.01 22.76
CA GLY A 337 24.42 -1.62 22.12
C GLY A 337 24.10 -2.64 21.03
N ALA A 338 22.83 -2.78 20.63
CA ALA A 338 22.43 -3.55 19.46
C ALA A 338 23.04 -2.94 18.19
N TYR A 339 23.48 -3.76 17.23
CA TYR A 339 24.27 -3.30 16.08
C TYR A 339 23.66 -3.73 14.75
N GLY A 340 23.72 -2.83 13.77
CA GLY A 340 23.54 -3.10 12.35
C GLY A 340 22.10 -3.26 11.86
N LEU A 341 21.93 -3.79 10.65
CA LEU A 341 20.64 -3.90 9.97
C LEU A 341 19.53 -4.55 10.80
N MET A 342 19.85 -5.66 11.47
CA MET A 342 18.91 -6.44 12.28
C MET A 342 19.01 -6.12 13.78
N GLN A 343 19.81 -5.11 14.17
CA GLN A 343 20.01 -4.70 15.56
C GLN A 343 20.30 -5.89 16.49
N ILE A 344 21.33 -6.67 16.13
CA ILE A 344 21.74 -7.84 16.92
C ILE A 344 22.65 -7.42 18.06
N MET A 345 22.41 -7.96 19.25
CA MET A 345 23.30 -7.76 20.39
C MET A 345 24.65 -8.47 20.15
N PRO A 346 25.79 -7.85 20.49
CA PRO A 346 27.11 -8.48 20.32
C PRO A 346 27.23 -9.87 20.97
N GLU A 347 26.61 -10.07 22.13
CA GLU A 347 26.59 -11.37 22.81
C GLU A 347 25.80 -12.42 22.02
N THR A 348 24.65 -12.05 21.44
CA THR A 348 23.88 -12.92 20.54
C THR A 348 24.70 -13.34 19.33
N GLY A 349 25.40 -12.39 18.69
CA GLY A 349 26.32 -12.69 17.60
C GLY A 349 27.41 -13.69 17.99
N LYS A 350 28.03 -13.48 19.16
CA LYS A 350 29.04 -14.38 19.72
C LYS A 350 28.49 -15.79 19.98
N ASN A 351 27.27 -15.91 20.50
CA ASN A 351 26.63 -17.20 20.77
C ASN A 351 26.39 -18.02 19.49
N PHE A 352 26.17 -17.36 18.36
CA PHE A 352 26.08 -18.01 17.05
C PHE A 352 27.43 -18.14 16.32
N GLY A 353 28.54 -17.69 16.94
CA GLY A 353 29.86 -17.70 16.30
C GLY A 353 29.97 -16.74 15.10
N ILE A 354 29.20 -15.65 15.10
CA ILE A 354 29.12 -14.69 14.01
C ILE A 354 29.68 -13.33 14.45
N ASP A 355 30.69 -12.83 13.75
CA ASP A 355 31.09 -11.43 13.88
C ASP A 355 30.10 -10.53 13.14
N ILE A 356 29.16 -9.96 13.91
CA ILE A 356 28.08 -9.11 13.41
C ILE A 356 28.56 -7.76 12.86
N LYS A 357 29.82 -7.37 13.09
CA LYS A 357 30.40 -6.11 12.60
C LYS A 357 31.25 -6.30 11.34
N ALA A 358 31.56 -7.55 10.97
CA ALA A 358 32.39 -7.84 9.80
C ALA A 358 31.73 -7.44 8.48
N SER A 359 30.40 -7.57 8.37
CA SER A 359 29.65 -7.14 7.18
C SER A 359 28.13 -7.05 7.46
N PRO A 360 27.37 -6.30 6.64
CA PRO A 360 25.90 -6.32 6.68
C PRO A 360 25.32 -7.73 6.46
N ASP A 361 25.93 -8.55 5.60
CA ASP A 361 25.53 -9.95 5.38
C ASP A 361 25.67 -10.77 6.67
N ASN A 362 26.77 -10.63 7.42
CA ASN A 362 26.92 -11.27 8.72
C ASN A 362 25.90 -10.79 9.75
N ASN A 363 25.57 -9.51 9.74
CA ASN A 363 24.56 -8.97 10.65
C ASN A 363 23.17 -9.56 10.37
N ILE A 364 22.77 -9.62 9.09
CA ILE A 364 21.52 -10.29 8.68
C ILE A 364 21.57 -11.76 9.07
N ARG A 365 22.65 -12.47 8.75
CA ARG A 365 22.82 -13.89 9.08
C ARG A 365 22.65 -14.16 10.59
N ALA A 366 23.22 -13.31 11.45
CA ALA A 366 23.03 -13.46 12.90
C ALA A 366 21.58 -13.24 13.35
N GLY A 367 20.85 -12.31 12.71
CA GLY A 367 19.43 -12.14 12.98
C GLY A 367 18.57 -13.30 12.48
N ILE A 368 18.97 -13.93 11.38
CA ILE A 368 18.34 -15.16 10.88
C ILE A 368 18.55 -16.32 11.86
N GLU A 369 19.76 -16.52 12.38
CA GLU A 369 20.01 -17.54 13.42
C GLU A 369 19.19 -17.25 14.69
N TYR A 370 19.05 -15.98 15.05
CA TYR A 370 18.19 -15.59 16.17
C TYR A 370 16.72 -15.91 15.93
N ILE A 371 16.18 -15.65 14.73
CA ILE A 371 14.81 -16.01 14.35
C ILE A 371 14.62 -17.53 14.34
N ASN A 372 15.57 -18.30 13.81
CA ASN A 372 15.53 -19.77 13.85
C ASN A 372 15.49 -20.32 15.29
N TRP A 373 16.27 -19.71 16.19
CA TRP A 373 16.21 -20.05 17.60
C TRP A 373 14.83 -19.75 18.22
N LEU A 374 14.19 -18.64 17.83
CA LEU A 374 12.82 -18.33 18.25
C LEU A 374 11.80 -19.33 17.66
N HIS A 375 11.97 -19.78 16.41
CA HIS A 375 11.16 -20.85 15.82
C HIS A 375 11.23 -22.13 16.67
N HIS A 376 12.41 -22.55 17.11
CA HIS A 376 12.54 -23.71 18.00
C HIS A 376 11.76 -23.58 19.32
N ILE A 377 11.51 -22.36 19.79
CA ILE A 377 10.71 -22.10 20.98
C ILE A 377 9.22 -22.14 20.65
N PHE A 378 8.78 -21.46 19.60
CA PHE A 378 7.35 -21.18 19.36
C PHE A 378 6.67 -22.16 18.40
N ASP A 379 7.38 -22.79 17.47
CA ASP A 379 6.83 -23.82 16.56
C ASP A 379 6.06 -24.93 17.29
N PRO A 380 6.58 -25.54 18.39
CA PRO A 380 5.84 -26.59 19.10
C PRO A 380 4.69 -26.05 19.96
N ILE A 381 4.61 -24.74 20.20
CA ILE A 381 3.62 -24.12 21.08
C ILE A 381 2.45 -23.52 20.28
N ILE A 382 2.71 -23.01 19.08
CA ILE A 382 1.78 -22.23 18.26
C ILE A 382 1.69 -22.87 16.87
N PRO A 383 0.65 -23.68 16.60
CA PRO A 383 0.51 -24.38 15.33
C PRO A 383 0.21 -23.45 14.15
N ASP A 384 -0.58 -22.39 14.37
CA ASP A 384 -0.95 -21.43 13.32
C ASP A 384 0.26 -20.54 12.98
N GLU A 385 0.64 -20.50 11.70
CA GLU A 385 1.85 -19.81 11.27
C GLU A 385 1.73 -18.28 11.33
N ASN A 386 0.52 -17.74 11.12
CA ASN A 386 0.26 -16.30 11.16
C ASN A 386 0.32 -15.78 12.59
N GLU A 387 -0.28 -16.50 13.54
CA GLU A 387 -0.14 -16.22 14.96
C GLU A 387 1.32 -16.39 15.38
N ARG A 388 1.95 -17.52 15.06
CA ARG A 388 3.35 -17.79 15.43
C ARG A 388 4.31 -16.69 15.00
N THR A 389 4.10 -16.13 13.81
CA THR A 389 4.87 -14.97 13.31
C THR A 389 4.78 -13.77 14.26
N LYS A 390 3.58 -13.42 14.76
CA LYS A 390 3.38 -12.33 15.73
C LYS A 390 4.17 -12.57 17.01
N PHE A 391 4.16 -13.80 17.52
CA PHE A 391 4.91 -14.18 18.72
C PHE A 391 6.42 -14.12 18.51
N ILE A 392 6.92 -14.55 17.34
CA ILE A 392 8.35 -14.46 17.01
C ILE A 392 8.77 -13.00 16.90
N LEU A 393 8.00 -12.13 16.23
CA LEU A 393 8.27 -10.69 16.19
C LEU A 393 8.28 -10.07 17.59
N ALA A 394 7.32 -10.44 18.44
CA ALA A 394 7.26 -9.96 19.81
C ALA A 394 8.48 -10.42 20.63
N ALA A 395 8.85 -11.69 20.50
CA ALA A 395 10.01 -12.27 21.19
C ALA A 395 11.34 -11.77 20.64
N TYR A 396 11.40 -11.37 19.38
CA TYR A 396 12.56 -10.73 18.78
C TYR A 396 12.87 -9.43 19.51
N ASN A 397 11.85 -8.60 19.75
CA ASN A 397 11.98 -7.31 20.42
C ASN A 397 12.06 -7.42 21.97
N ALA A 398 11.19 -8.24 22.58
CA ALA A 398 11.04 -8.34 24.03
C ALA A 398 11.91 -9.44 24.68
N GLY A 399 12.45 -10.36 23.89
CA GLY A 399 12.98 -11.63 24.38
C GLY A 399 11.87 -12.66 24.66
N PRO A 400 12.10 -13.95 24.37
CA PRO A 400 11.07 -14.99 24.47
C PRO A 400 10.58 -15.24 25.90
N GLY A 401 11.42 -14.99 26.92
CA GLY A 401 11.04 -15.17 28.31
C GLY A 401 9.85 -14.30 28.72
N HIS A 402 9.83 -13.04 28.27
CA HIS A 402 8.72 -12.14 28.57
C HIS A 402 7.42 -12.51 27.84
N ILE A 403 7.54 -13.05 26.62
CA ILE A 403 6.39 -13.57 25.86
C ILE A 403 5.82 -14.82 26.52
N LEU A 404 6.66 -15.76 26.95
CA LEU A 404 6.23 -16.97 27.67
C LEU A 404 5.57 -16.65 29.03
N ASP A 405 6.01 -15.59 29.72
CA ASP A 405 5.30 -15.08 30.90
C ASP A 405 3.90 -14.57 30.52
N ALA A 406 3.79 -13.77 29.46
CA ALA A 406 2.53 -13.22 29.00
C ALA A 406 1.54 -14.31 28.56
N MET A 407 2.03 -15.36 27.90
CA MET A 407 1.23 -16.55 27.54
C MET A 407 0.65 -17.24 28.78
N ARG A 408 1.47 -17.45 29.81
CA ARG A 408 1.02 -18.07 31.06
C ARG A 408 0.01 -17.21 31.80
N LEU A 409 0.23 -15.90 31.84
CA LEU A 409 -0.74 -14.95 32.38
C LEU A 409 -2.05 -14.96 31.58
N ALA A 410 -1.99 -15.01 30.25
CA ALA A 410 -3.17 -15.08 29.39
C ALA A 410 -4.01 -16.33 29.70
N GLY A 411 -3.38 -17.50 29.69
CA GLY A 411 -4.05 -18.77 30.01
C GLY A 411 -4.65 -18.79 31.42
N LYS A 412 -3.91 -18.28 32.44
CA LYS A 412 -4.43 -18.17 33.82
C LYS A 412 -5.71 -17.35 33.90
N ASN A 413 -5.88 -16.37 33.02
CA ASN A 413 -6.97 -15.41 33.05
C ASN A 413 -7.99 -15.65 31.92
N GLY A 414 -8.10 -16.88 31.44
CA GLY A 414 -9.16 -17.31 30.50
C GLY A 414 -9.00 -16.76 29.08
N LYS A 415 -7.82 -16.26 28.71
CA LYS A 415 -7.47 -15.91 27.33
C LYS A 415 -6.72 -17.06 26.66
N ASP A 416 -6.72 -17.10 25.33
CA ASP A 416 -6.02 -18.12 24.58
C ASP A 416 -4.51 -17.79 24.51
N PRO A 417 -3.62 -18.65 25.05
CA PRO A 417 -2.18 -18.40 25.04
C PRO A 417 -1.54 -18.57 23.65
N GLN A 418 -2.26 -19.07 22.65
CA GLN A 418 -1.77 -19.25 21.28
C GLN A 418 -2.24 -18.13 20.33
N ILE A 419 -3.09 -17.21 20.82
CA ILE A 419 -3.55 -16.05 20.05
C ILE A 419 -2.85 -14.79 20.59
N TRP A 420 -2.37 -13.97 19.68
CA TRP A 420 -1.68 -12.72 20.00
C TRP A 420 -2.69 -11.61 20.33
N THR A 421 -3.47 -11.20 19.32
CA THR A 421 -4.35 -10.02 19.38
C THR A 421 -5.54 -10.26 20.33
N GLY A 422 -5.82 -9.28 21.20
CA GLY A 422 -6.86 -9.38 22.24
C GLY A 422 -6.63 -10.48 23.29
N ASN A 423 -5.46 -11.13 23.27
CA ASN A 423 -5.09 -12.24 24.13
C ASN A 423 -3.70 -11.99 24.72
N VAL A 424 -2.64 -12.64 24.21
CA VAL A 424 -1.30 -12.54 24.81
C VAL A 424 -0.76 -11.11 24.83
N GLU A 425 -1.05 -10.29 23.83
CA GLU A 425 -0.59 -8.89 23.78
C GLU A 425 -1.12 -8.06 24.97
N GLU A 426 -2.39 -8.28 25.39
CA GLU A 426 -3.00 -7.56 26.51
C GLU A 426 -2.24 -7.88 27.81
N TRP A 427 -1.83 -9.14 27.96
CA TRP A 427 -1.11 -9.61 29.13
C TRP A 427 0.35 -9.19 29.14
N LEU A 428 0.98 -9.08 27.98
CA LEU A 428 2.31 -8.49 27.86
C LEU A 428 2.30 -7.02 28.32
N GLN A 429 1.29 -6.24 27.90
CA GLN A 429 1.14 -4.84 28.33
C GLN A 429 0.91 -4.72 29.84
N LYS A 430 0.15 -5.64 30.45
CA LYS A 430 -0.09 -5.68 31.89
C LYS A 430 1.16 -5.98 32.73
N LYS A 431 2.24 -6.52 32.16
CA LYS A 431 3.50 -6.79 32.89
C LYS A 431 4.24 -5.55 33.39
N SER A 432 3.75 -4.35 33.11
CA SER A 432 4.26 -3.13 33.75
C SER A 432 3.63 -2.86 35.12
N ASP A 433 2.55 -3.55 35.47
CA ASP A 433 1.84 -3.39 36.75
C ASP A 433 2.30 -4.47 37.75
N PRO A 434 2.72 -4.08 38.98
CA PRO A 434 3.15 -4.99 40.06
C PRO A 434 2.20 -6.14 40.34
N LYS A 435 0.90 -5.92 40.17
CA LYS A 435 -0.13 -6.95 40.33
C LYS A 435 0.12 -8.17 39.44
N TYR A 436 0.64 -7.96 38.23
CA TYR A 436 0.81 -9.02 37.24
C TYR A 436 2.25 -9.50 37.15
N TYR A 437 3.26 -8.62 37.24
CA TYR A 437 4.64 -9.08 37.13
C TYR A 437 5.15 -9.83 38.38
N SER A 438 4.46 -9.68 39.52
CA SER A 438 4.77 -10.41 40.76
C SER A 438 4.02 -11.74 40.88
N ASP A 439 3.22 -12.11 39.87
CA ASP A 439 2.50 -13.38 39.84
C ASP A 439 3.48 -14.56 39.86
N SER A 440 3.15 -15.63 40.58
CA SER A 440 4.02 -16.81 40.67
C SER A 440 4.29 -17.50 39.34
N LEU A 441 3.46 -17.25 38.31
CA LEU A 441 3.72 -17.72 36.95
C LEU A 441 4.80 -16.92 36.22
N VAL A 442 5.08 -15.68 36.62
CA VAL A 442 6.04 -14.80 35.94
C VAL A 442 7.46 -15.13 36.38
N LYS A 443 8.32 -15.47 35.42
CA LYS A 443 9.72 -15.85 35.66
C LYS A 443 10.71 -14.71 35.39
N PHE A 444 10.38 -13.79 34.48
CA PHE A 444 11.29 -12.73 34.04
C PHE A 444 10.90 -11.35 34.58
N GLY A 445 9.87 -11.26 35.43
CA GLY A 445 9.51 -10.05 36.15
C GLY A 445 8.92 -8.94 35.29
N PHE A 446 9.15 -7.70 35.74
CA PHE A 446 8.64 -6.46 35.14
C PHE A 446 9.00 -6.33 33.66
N PHE A 447 8.04 -5.92 32.84
CA PHE A 447 8.28 -5.60 31.43
C PHE A 447 7.32 -4.54 30.91
N ARG A 448 7.79 -3.66 30.02
CA ARG A 448 6.96 -2.62 29.38
C ARG A 448 6.43 -3.11 28.04
N GLY A 449 5.33 -3.86 28.06
CA GLY A 449 4.79 -4.52 26.86
C GLY A 449 4.27 -3.61 25.74
N ARG A 450 4.00 -2.33 26.01
CA ARG A 450 3.44 -1.39 25.02
C ARG A 450 4.38 -1.21 23.82
N GLU A 451 5.68 -1.10 24.06
CA GLU A 451 6.68 -0.87 23.00
C GLU A 451 6.77 -2.08 22.06
N SER A 452 6.81 -3.30 22.61
CA SER A 452 6.85 -4.52 21.80
C SER A 452 5.55 -4.81 21.07
N THR A 453 4.40 -4.46 21.64
CA THR A 453 3.11 -4.56 20.94
C THR A 453 3.08 -3.60 19.74
N ALA A 454 3.53 -2.35 19.95
CA ALA A 454 3.65 -1.38 18.86
C ALA A 454 4.65 -1.83 17.79
N PHE A 455 5.77 -2.45 18.19
CA PHE A 455 6.76 -3.01 17.27
C PHE A 455 6.16 -4.07 16.34
N VAL A 456 5.42 -5.05 16.89
CA VAL A 456 4.75 -6.09 16.10
C VAL A 456 3.78 -5.46 15.10
N ASN A 457 2.93 -4.54 15.57
CA ASN A 457 1.94 -3.88 14.72
C ASN A 457 2.59 -3.07 13.61
N GLN A 458 3.69 -2.35 13.89
CA GLN A 458 4.41 -1.57 12.89
C GLN A 458 5.09 -2.45 11.84
N VAL A 459 5.68 -3.59 12.24
CA VAL A 459 6.27 -4.55 11.30
C VAL A 459 5.20 -5.14 10.39
N LEU A 460 4.07 -5.58 10.93
CA LEU A 460 3.00 -6.19 10.14
C LEU A 460 2.31 -5.18 9.23
N SER A 461 1.99 -3.98 9.73
CA SER A 461 1.42 -2.91 8.92
C SER A 461 2.31 -2.56 7.72
N ARG A 462 3.61 -2.41 7.93
CA ARG A 462 4.55 -2.14 6.83
C ARG A 462 4.73 -3.32 5.89
N TYR A 463 4.64 -4.55 6.40
CA TYR A 463 4.64 -5.75 5.55
C TYR A 463 3.44 -5.74 4.59
N GLU A 464 2.23 -5.39 5.05
CA GLU A 464 1.06 -5.20 4.18
C GLU A 464 1.32 -4.15 3.10
N HIS A 465 1.91 -3.01 3.48
CA HIS A 465 2.28 -1.97 2.51
C HIS A 465 3.28 -2.48 1.45
N TYR A 466 4.26 -3.29 1.83
CA TYR A 466 5.20 -3.88 0.88
C TYR A 466 4.53 -4.90 -0.04
N LYS A 467 3.57 -5.68 0.45
CA LYS A 467 2.80 -6.61 -0.39
C LYS A 467 1.97 -5.90 -1.46
N ASN A 468 1.37 -4.77 -1.11
CA ASN A 468 0.59 -3.94 -2.02
C ASN A 468 1.43 -3.37 -3.19
N ILE A 469 2.73 -3.20 -2.98
CA ILE A 469 3.58 -2.42 -3.88
C ILE A 469 4.53 -3.32 -4.69
N VAL A 470 5.12 -4.31 -4.04
CA VAL A 470 6.07 -5.21 -4.67
C VAL A 470 5.45 -6.59 -4.76
N LYS A 471 5.17 -7.03 -5.98
CA LYS A 471 4.66 -8.39 -6.24
C LYS A 471 5.67 -9.43 -5.77
N GLU A 472 5.16 -10.57 -5.32
CA GLU A 472 5.98 -11.74 -5.00
C GLU A 472 6.52 -12.28 -6.33
N ASN A 473 7.85 -12.23 -6.50
CA ASN A 473 8.52 -12.77 -7.68
C ASN A 473 8.88 -14.23 -7.47
#